data_AF-A0A5B9D6D0-F1
#
_entry.id   AF-A0A5B9D6D0-F1
#
_cell.length_a   1.000
_cell.length_b   1.000
_cell.length_c   1.000
_cell.angle_alpha   90.00
_cell.angle_beta   90.00
_cell.angle_gamma   90.00
#
_symmetry.space_group_name_H-M   'P 1'
#
loop_
_entity.id
_entity.type
_entity.pdbx_description
1 polymer ?
#
loop_
_entity_poly.entity_id
_entity_poly.type
_entity_poly.pdbx_seq_one_letter_code
_entity_poly.pdbx_strand_id
1 'polypeptide(L)' 'MQDNQNKQDNLSNEEKFILKTIKESGENGKSISYKNLQDLCADEFEGVRLILKKLKGKNLVDFDGIIPGFSSVIILVS' A
#
# COMPACT_ATOMS: atom_id res chain seq x y z
N MET A 1 -24.37 13.23 -2.44
CA MET A 1 -23.46 12.17 -2.93
C MET A 1 -22.07 12.78 -3.09
N GLN A 2 -21.35 13.00 -1.98
CA GLN A 2 -20.03 13.66 -1.99
C GLN A 2 -19.17 13.07 -0.88
N ASP A 3 -18.74 11.81 -1.04
CA ASP A 3 -17.89 11.13 -0.04
C ASP A 3 -16.59 10.59 -0.62
N ASN A 4 -16.37 10.67 -1.94
CA ASN A 4 -15.21 10.04 -2.59
C ASN A 4 -14.01 10.98 -2.88
N GLN A 5 -14.11 12.30 -2.68
CA GLN A 5 -13.00 13.23 -2.96
C GLN A 5 -12.07 13.48 -1.74
N ASN A 6 -12.48 13.14 -0.51
CA ASN A 6 -11.71 13.51 0.70
C ASN A 6 -10.68 12.48 1.19
N LYS A 7 -10.55 11.30 0.56
CA LYS A 7 -9.62 10.24 1.04
C LYS A 7 -8.17 10.39 0.58
N GLN A 8 -7.90 11.18 -0.47
CA GLN A 8 -6.55 11.27 -1.08
C GLN A 8 -5.69 12.44 -0.56
N ASP A 9 -6.29 13.51 -0.03
CA ASP A 9 -5.55 14.71 0.38
C ASP A 9 -4.75 14.54 1.68
N ASN A 10 -5.08 13.55 2.51
CA ASN A 10 -4.46 13.34 3.83
C ASN A 10 -3.48 12.14 3.88
N LEU A 11 -2.91 11.79 2.73
CA LEU A 11 -1.88 10.75 2.62
C LEU A 11 -0.48 11.35 2.66
N SER A 12 0.40 10.72 3.43
CA SER A 12 1.83 11.06 3.42
C SER A 12 2.47 10.73 2.06
N ASN A 13 3.67 11.26 1.82
CA ASN A 13 4.39 10.99 0.58
C ASN A 13 4.70 9.49 0.43
N GLU A 14 5.04 8.82 1.52
CA GLU A 14 5.32 7.38 1.55
C GLU A 14 4.06 6.56 1.30
N GLU A 15 2.92 6.96 1.89
CA GLU A 15 1.62 6.33 1.61
C GLU A 15 1.23 6.45 0.13
N LYS A 16 1.39 7.64 -0.44
CA LYS A 16 1.15 7.88 -1.88
C LYS A 16 2.10 7.06 -2.74
N PHE A 17 3.37 6.97 -2.35
CA PHE A 17 4.37 6.18 -3.05
C PHE A 17 3.98 4.71 -3.11
N ILE A 18 3.66 4.09 -1.96
CA ILE A 18 3.22 2.68 -1.93
C ILE A 18 2.03 2.44 -2.87
N LEU A 19 0.98 3.27 -2.79
CA LEU A 19 -0.20 3.10 -3.64
C LEU A 19 0.14 3.24 -5.13
N LYS A 20 1.06 4.15 -5.47
CA LYS A 20 1.56 4.32 -6.83
C LYS A 20 2.35 3.09 -7.29
N THR A 21 3.28 2.60 -6.47
CA THR A 21 4.09 1.40 -6.77
C THR A 21 3.21 0.18 -7.02
N ILE A 22 2.16 -0.04 -6.21
CA ILE A 22 1.25 -1.18 -6.43
C ILE A 22 0.49 -1.02 -7.77
N LYS A 23 0.09 0.21 -8.15
CA LYS A 23 -0.60 0.45 -9.42
C LYS A 23 0.30 0.27 -10.64
N GLU A 24 1.57 0.67 -10.54
CA GLU A 24 2.51 0.66 -11.67
C GLU A 24 3.22 -0.68 -11.83
N SER A 25 3.58 -1.34 -10.72
CA SER A 25 4.40 -2.56 -10.72
C SER A 25 3.65 -3.81 -10.24
N GLY A 26 2.44 -3.65 -9.73
CA GLY A 26 1.60 -4.76 -9.29
C GLY A 26 0.91 -5.48 -10.44
N GLU A 27 0.50 -6.71 -10.18
CA GLU A 27 -0.30 -7.53 -11.10
C GLU A 27 -1.62 -6.82 -11.41
N ASN A 28 -1.80 -6.45 -12.68
CA ASN A 28 -2.94 -5.67 -13.18
C ASN A 28 -3.16 -4.34 -12.43
N GLY A 29 -2.13 -3.80 -11.79
CA GLY A 29 -2.21 -2.61 -10.94
C GLY A 29 -3.12 -2.78 -9.71
N LYS A 30 -3.29 -4.02 -9.23
CA LYS A 30 -4.19 -4.36 -8.12
C LYS A 30 -3.51 -5.05 -6.95
N SER A 31 -2.44 -5.81 -7.19
CA SER A 31 -1.79 -6.57 -6.13
C SER A 31 -0.29 -6.74 -6.35
N ILE A 32 0.47 -6.82 -5.27
CA ILE A 32 1.91 -7.07 -5.32
C ILE A 32 2.34 -7.88 -4.09
N SER A 33 3.37 -8.72 -4.22
CA SER A 33 3.93 -9.40 -3.05
C SER A 33 4.59 -8.39 -2.12
N TYR A 34 4.49 -8.62 -0.80
CA TYR A 34 5.13 -7.77 0.20
C TYR A 34 6.64 -7.68 -0.01
N LYS A 35 7.29 -8.78 -0.39
CA LYS A 35 8.72 -8.80 -0.70
C LYS A 35 9.06 -7.85 -1.85
N ASN A 36 8.35 -7.95 -2.98
CA ASN A 36 8.63 -7.09 -4.14
C ASN A 36 8.34 -5.63 -3.82
N LEU A 37 7.25 -5.34 -3.09
CA LEU A 37 6.95 -3.98 -2.66
C LEU A 37 8.03 -3.43 -1.72
N GLN A 38 8.54 -4.25 -0.80
CA GLN A 38 9.63 -3.87 0.08
C GLN A 38 10.90 -3.53 -0.72
N ASP A 39 11.26 -4.37 -1.68
CA ASP A 39 12.44 -4.14 -2.53
C ASP A 39 12.29 -2.86 -3.37
N LEU A 40 11.10 -2.60 -3.93
CA LEU A 40 10.82 -1.39 -4.73
C LEU A 40 10.76 -0.09 -3.91
N CYS A 41 10.40 -0.17 -2.62
CA CYS A 41 10.38 1.00 -1.74
C CYS A 41 11.72 1.24 -1.04
N ALA A 42 12.65 0.28 -1.07
CA ALA A 42 13.89 0.33 -0.29
C ALA A 42 14.78 1.53 -0.61
N ASP A 43 14.74 2.01 -1.87
CA ASP A 43 15.52 3.17 -2.31
C ASP A 43 14.91 4.52 -1.87
N GLU A 44 13.64 4.53 -1.47
CA GLU A 44 12.88 5.75 -1.17
C GLU A 44 12.67 5.95 0.34
N PHE A 45 12.35 4.88 1.08
CA PHE A 45 12.16 4.94 2.53
C PHE A 45 12.20 3.56 3.20
N GLU A 46 12.45 3.58 4.51
CA GLU A 46 12.37 2.39 5.36
C GLU A 46 10.98 2.23 6.01
N GLY A 47 10.70 1.03 6.52
CA GLY A 47 9.52 0.82 7.39
C GLY A 47 8.20 0.59 6.65
N VAL A 48 8.24 0.00 5.44
CA VAL A 48 7.08 -0.36 4.60
C VAL A 48 5.95 -1.02 5.39
N ARG A 49 6.25 -1.93 6.34
CA ARG A 49 5.26 -2.60 7.20
C ARG A 49 4.38 -1.64 7.99
N LEU A 50 4.97 -0.57 8.53
CA LEU A 50 4.27 0.38 9.37
C LEU A 50 3.31 1.23 8.54
N ILE A 51 3.73 1.60 7.33
CA ILE A 51 2.92 2.35 6.38
C ILE A 51 1.78 1.47 5.87
N LEU A 52 2.04 0.22 5.53
CA LEU A 52 1.00 -0.74 5.14
C LEU A 52 -0.06 -0.96 6.22
N LYS A 53 0.34 -1.01 7.50
CA LYS A 53 -0.61 -1.04 8.63
C LYS A 53 -1.52 0.19 8.65
N LYS A 54 -0.96 1.38 8.43
CA LYS A 54 -1.73 2.64 8.38
C LYS A 54 -2.70 2.64 7.18
N LEU A 55 -2.22 2.25 6.00
CA LEU A 55 -3.03 2.15 4.78
C LEU A 55 -4.16 1.13 4.91
N LYS A 56 -3.92 -0.01 5.56
CA LYS A 56 -4.96 -0.99 5.89
C LYS A 56 -6.00 -0.41 6.86
N GLY A 57 -5.57 0.31 7.89
CA GLY A 57 -6.48 1.06 8.77
C GLY A 57 -7.31 2.14 8.06
N LYS A 58 -6.83 2.66 6.93
CA LYS A 58 -7.55 3.60 6.05
C LYS A 58 -8.43 2.90 5.00
N ASN A 59 -8.47 1.55 4.97
CA ASN A 59 -9.14 0.74 3.96
C ASN A 59 -8.70 1.06 2.52
N LEU A 60 -7.39 1.26 2.31
CA LEU A 60 -6.80 1.52 0.98
C LEU A 60 -6.03 0.31 0.44
N VAL A 61 -5.58 -0.57 1.35
CA VAL A 61 -4.95 -1.84 1.02
C VAL A 61 -5.46 -2.92 1.94
N ASP A 62 -5.34 -4.17 1.51
CA ASP A 62 -5.59 -5.35 2.33
C ASP A 62 -4.46 -6.38 2.16
N PHE A 63 -4.30 -7.23 3.17
CA PHE A 63 -3.33 -8.31 3.27
C PHE A 63 -3.63 -9.16 4.51
N ASP A 64 -3.18 -10.41 4.53
CA ASP A 64 -3.43 -11.28 5.67
C ASP A 64 -2.78 -10.77 6.97
N GLY A 65 -3.58 -10.74 8.05
CA GLY A 65 -3.15 -10.32 9.38
C GLY A 65 -3.17 -8.81 9.62
N ILE A 66 -2.50 -8.39 10.70
CA ILE A 66 -2.39 -6.97 11.13
C ILE A 66 -1.15 -6.30 10.51
N ILE A 67 -0.09 -7.08 10.30
CA ILE A 67 1.18 -6.70 9.68
C ILE A 67 1.45 -7.73 8.58
N PRO A 68 1.91 -7.32 7.39
CA PRO A 68 2.23 -8.27 6.33
C PRO A 68 3.39 -9.18 6.77
N GLY A 69 3.16 -10.48 6.60
CA GLY A 69 4.20 -11.50 6.66
C GLY A 69 5.07 -11.50 5.40
N PHE A 70 6.14 -12.29 5.43
CA PHE A 70 7.10 -12.37 4.32
C PHE A 70 6.43 -12.79 2.99
N SER A 71 5.46 -13.69 3.05
CA SER A 71 4.71 -14.21 1.90
C SER A 71 3.38 -13.49 1.65
N SER A 72 3.10 -12.39 2.36
CA SER A 72 1.83 -11.68 2.19
C SER A 72 1.73 -11.04 0.81
N VAL A 73 0.52 -11.04 0.26
CA VAL A 73 0.17 -10.27 -0.93
C VAL A 73 -0.57 -9.02 -0.48
N ILE A 74 -0.12 -7.86 -0.96
CA ILE A 74 -0.75 -6.57 -0.70
C ILE A 74 -1.71 -6.30 -1.85
N ILE A 75 -2.98 -6.08 -1.53
CA ILE A 75 -4.05 -5.85 -2.49
C ILE A 75 -4.53 -4.41 -2.33
N LEU A 76 -4.66 -3.66 -3.43
CA LEU A 76 -5.32 -2.36 -3.43
C LEU A 76 -6.82 -2.54 -3.24
N VAL A 77 -7.36 -1.83 -2.27
CA VAL A 77 -8.81 -1.74 -2.03
C VAL A 77 -9.24 -0.39 -2.58
N SER A 78 -9.86 -0.41 -3.76
CA SER A 78 -10.48 0.76 -4.40
C SER A 78 -11.86 1.02 -3.83
#